data_AF-A0A927P7F5-F1
#
_entry.id   AF-A0A927P7F5-F1
#
_cell.length_a   1.000
_cell.length_b   1.000
_cell.length_c   1.000
_cell.angle_alpha   90.00
_cell.angle_beta   90.00
_cell.angle_gamma   90.00
#
_symmetry.space_group_name_H-M   'P 1'
#
loop_
_entity.id
_entity.type
_entity.pdbx_description
1 polymer ?
#
loop_
_entity_poly.entity_id
_entity_poly.type
_entity_poly.pdbx_seq_one_letter_code
_entity_poly.pdbx_strand_id
1 'polypeptide(L)'
;MKIRTNTQIEGILRMAFCLDGNSIKDVAEMANINQNILYKWNCGAMRFSPDNIDKLLMYFHEYEPERFDRAERMYDALRGIK
;
A
#
# COMPACT_ATOMS: atom_id res chain seq x y z
N MET A 1 -3.78 -12.21 -14.77
CA MET A 1 -3.55 -11.02 -13.92
C MET A 1 -4.80 -10.14 -13.99
N LYS A 2 -5.46 -9.84 -12.86
CA LYS A 2 -6.54 -8.83 -12.87
C LYS A 2 -5.91 -7.47 -13.13
N ILE A 3 -6.38 -6.72 -14.12
CA ILE A 3 -5.91 -5.35 -14.35
C ILE A 3 -6.50 -4.47 -13.24
N ARG A 4 -5.64 -3.83 -12.44
CA ARG A 4 -6.05 -2.91 -11.37
C ARG A 4 -5.77 -1.47 -11.79
N THR A 5 -6.69 -0.58 -11.47
CA THR A 5 -6.53 0.88 -11.60
C THR A 5 -5.65 1.42 -10.46
N ASN A 6 -5.04 2.59 -10.66
CA ASN A 6 -4.23 3.24 -9.62
C ASN A 6 -5.01 3.45 -8.31
N THR A 7 -6.29 3.79 -8.39
CA THR A 7 -7.16 3.94 -7.20
C THR A 7 -7.37 2.61 -6.46
N GLN A 8 -7.45 1.49 -7.19
CA GLN A 8 -7.54 0.16 -6.55
C GLN A 8 -6.22 -0.20 -5.88
N ILE A 9 -5.10 0.06 -6.55
CA ILE A 9 -3.75 -0.15 -5.99
C ILE A 9 -3.56 0.65 -4.71
N GLU A 10 -3.87 1.96 -4.72
CA GLU A 10 -3.77 2.79 -3.52
C GLU A 10 -4.64 2.27 -2.37
N GLY A 11 -5.84 1.76 -2.66
CA GLY A 11 -6.72 1.16 -1.66
C GLY A 11 -6.11 -0.07 -1.00
N ILE A 12 -5.46 -0.94 -1.80
CA ILE A 12 -4.78 -2.15 -1.31
C ILE A 12 -3.55 -1.76 -0.48
N LEU A 13 -2.74 -0.82 -0.97
CA LEU A 13 -1.55 -0.35 -0.25
C LEU A 13 -1.91 0.25 1.12
N ARG A 14 -2.95 1.08 1.20
CA ARG A 14 -3.46 1.60 2.48
C ARG A 14 -3.94 0.49 3.41
N MET A 15 -4.62 -0.51 2.86
CA MET A 15 -5.06 -1.65 3.63
C MET A 15 -3.87 -2.48 4.15
N ALA A 16 -2.82 -2.65 3.35
CA ALA A 16 -1.59 -3.30 3.78
C ALA A 16 -0.98 -2.59 4.99
N PHE A 17 -0.97 -1.26 5.03
CA PHE A 17 -0.52 -0.49 6.20
C PHE A 17 -1.37 -0.71 7.46
N CYS A 18 -2.64 -1.10 7.33
CA CYS A 18 -3.50 -1.42 8.46
C CYS A 18 -3.30 -2.84 9.02
N LEU A 19 -2.56 -3.70 8.31
CA LEU A 19 -2.24 -5.05 8.76
C LEU A 19 -0.96 -5.06 9.62
N ASP A 20 -0.82 -6.04 10.50
CA ASP A 20 0.40 -6.27 11.28
C ASP A 20 1.61 -6.49 10.35
N GLY A 21 2.74 -5.89 10.71
CA GLY A 21 3.98 -5.95 9.94
C GLY A 21 4.91 -4.79 10.29
N ASN A 22 5.81 -4.45 9.35
CA ASN A 22 6.74 -3.34 9.52
C ASN A 22 6.03 -2.00 9.76
N SER A 23 6.65 -1.17 10.59
CA SER A 23 6.10 0.15 10.92
C SER A 23 6.19 1.09 9.72
N ILE A 24 5.39 2.17 9.72
CA ILE A 24 5.45 3.17 8.64
C ILE A 24 6.85 3.79 8.47
N LYS A 25 7.64 3.83 9.55
CA LYS A 25 9.02 4.31 9.51
C LYS A 25 9.90 3.32 8.73
N ASP A 26 9.82 2.04 9.05
CA ASP A 26 10.64 1.00 8.40
C ASP A 26 10.27 0.88 6.92
N VAL A 27 8.97 0.92 6.60
CA VAL A 27 8.49 0.91 5.22
C VAL A 27 8.99 2.14 4.45
N ALA A 28 8.97 3.33 5.06
CA ALA A 28 9.48 4.55 4.42
C ALA A 28 10.98 4.45 4.10
N GLU A 29 11.76 3.93 5.04
CA GLU A 29 13.20 3.74 4.88
C GLU A 29 13.51 2.71 3.78
N MET A 30 12.87 1.55 3.82
CA MET A 30 13.09 0.46 2.86
C MET A 30 12.58 0.79 1.46
N ALA A 31 11.46 1.52 1.33
CA ALA A 31 10.91 1.95 0.04
C ALA A 31 11.60 3.21 -0.51
N ASN A 32 12.55 3.80 0.22
CA ASN A 32 13.18 5.08 -0.11
C ASN A 32 12.16 6.20 -0.36
N ILE A 33 11.19 6.32 0.56
CA ILE A 33 10.14 7.33 0.55
C ILE A 33 10.30 8.20 1.80
N ASN A 34 10.12 9.51 1.67
CA ASN A 34 10.11 10.38 2.84
C ASN A 34 8.96 9.98 3.80
N GLN A 35 9.30 9.65 5.06
CA GLN A 35 8.34 9.18 6.06
C GLN A 35 7.15 10.13 6.25
N ASN A 36 7.36 11.45 6.22
CA ASN A 36 6.28 12.42 6.38
C ASN A 36 5.32 12.42 5.17
N ILE A 37 5.84 12.22 3.96
CA ILE A 37 5.02 12.07 2.76
C ILE A 37 4.20 10.77 2.86
N LEU A 38 4.83 9.65 3.23
CA LEU A 38 4.14 8.38 3.40
C LEU A 38 3.04 8.46 4.47
N TYR A 39 3.34 9.10 5.61
CA TYR A 39 2.38 9.33 6.68
C TYR A 39 1.18 10.18 6.23
N LYS A 40 1.44 11.34 5.62
CA LYS A 40 0.36 12.22 5.12
C LYS A 40 -0.49 11.52 4.08
N TRP A 41 0.13 10.74 3.19
CA TRP A 41 -0.62 9.93 2.24
C TRP A 41 -1.46 8.91 2.99
N ASN A 42 -0.90 8.10 3.90
CA ASN A 42 -1.63 7.05 4.62
C ASN A 42 -2.84 7.60 5.41
N CYS A 43 -2.72 8.78 6.01
CA CYS A 43 -3.83 9.46 6.69
C CYS A 43 -4.85 10.14 5.76
N GLY A 44 -4.64 10.11 4.44
CA GLY A 44 -5.53 10.73 3.46
C GLY A 44 -5.36 12.24 3.33
N ALA A 45 -4.32 12.82 3.94
CA ALA A 45 -4.05 14.26 3.92
C ALA A 45 -3.40 14.73 2.60
N MET A 46 -2.94 13.81 1.75
CA MET A 46 -2.43 14.13 0.42
C MET A 46 -2.59 12.97 -0.57
N ARG A 47 -2.54 13.30 -1.87
CA ARG A 47 -2.40 12.32 -2.96
C ARG A 47 -0.95 11.84 -3.06
N PHE A 48 -0.77 10.57 -3.43
CA PHE A 48 0.57 10.06 -3.74
C PHE A 48 0.93 10.33 -5.18
N SER A 49 2.23 10.51 -5.43
CA SER A 49 2.74 10.50 -6.81
C SER A 49 2.80 9.06 -7.33
N PRO A 50 2.67 8.85 -8.66
CA PRO A 50 2.84 7.53 -9.27
C PRO A 50 4.17 6.86 -8.90
N ASP A 51 5.28 7.60 -8.92
CA ASP A 51 6.60 7.10 -8.52
C ASP A 51 6.63 6.54 -7.08
N ASN A 52 5.94 7.18 -6.14
CA ASN A 52 5.87 6.69 -4.77
C ASN A 52 4.92 5.47 -4.64
N ILE A 53 3.89 5.37 -5.48
CA ILE A 53 3.05 4.17 -5.56
C ILE A 53 3.89 2.99 -6.04
N ASP A 54 4.67 3.18 -7.09
CA ASP A 54 5.55 2.15 -7.66
C ASP A 54 6.59 1.69 -6.62
N LYS A 55 7.23 2.61 -5.91
CA LYS A 55 8.16 2.30 -4.82
C LYS A 55 7.51 1.48 -3.70
N LEU A 56 6.29 1.84 -3.27
CA LEU A 56 5.56 1.06 -2.27
C LEU A 56 5.20 -0.33 -2.79
N LEU A 57 4.74 -0.44 -4.04
CA LEU A 57 4.44 -1.71 -4.65
C LEU A 57 5.67 -2.62 -4.69
N MET A 58 6.81 -2.10 -5.14
CA MET A 58 8.07 -2.84 -5.14
C MET A 58 8.44 -3.30 -3.73
N TYR A 59 8.37 -2.41 -2.74
CA TYR A 59 8.62 -2.76 -1.35
C TYR A 59 7.74 -3.93 -0.88
N PHE A 60 6.44 -3.86 -1.10
CA PHE A 60 5.53 -4.90 -0.65
C PHE A 60 5.76 -6.22 -1.40
N HIS A 61 6.10 -6.20 -2.68
CA HIS A 61 6.41 -7.41 -3.43
C HIS A 61 7.73 -8.06 -3.01
N GLU A 62 8.73 -7.29 -2.63
CA GLU A 62 10.08 -7.78 -2.29
C GLU A 62 10.19 -8.21 -0.83
N TYR A 63 9.55 -7.48 0.10
CA TYR A 63 9.79 -7.63 1.53
C TYR A 63 8.59 -8.15 2.33
N GLU A 64 7.36 -7.82 1.92
CA GLU A 64 6.14 -8.23 2.64
C GLU A 64 5.04 -8.77 1.70
N PRO A 65 5.32 -9.73 0.79
CA PRO A 65 4.38 -10.15 -0.23
C PRO A 65 3.09 -10.75 0.37
N GLU A 66 3.20 -11.48 1.48
CA GLU A 66 2.04 -12.04 2.18
C GLU A 66 1.13 -10.97 2.80
N ARG A 67 1.70 -9.82 3.21
CA ARG A 67 0.92 -8.68 3.73
C ARG A 67 0.15 -8.03 2.60
N PHE A 68 0.77 -7.89 1.44
CA PHE A 68 0.10 -7.39 0.23
C PHE A 68 -1.00 -8.32 -0.26
N ASP A 69 -0.74 -9.62 -0.35
CA ASP A 69 -1.74 -10.63 -0.77
C ASP A 69 -2.94 -10.66 0.18
N ARG A 70 -2.71 -10.53 1.50
CA ARG A 70 -3.80 -10.43 2.49
C ARG A 70 -4.62 -9.16 2.29
N ALA A 71 -3.97 -8.01 2.12
CA ALA A 71 -4.65 -6.76 1.81
C ALA A 71 -5.44 -6.86 0.51
N GLU A 72 -4.90 -7.52 -0.51
CA GLU A 72 -5.57 -7.74 -1.79
C GLU A 72 -6.86 -8.56 -1.63
N ARG A 73 -6.79 -9.67 -0.88
CA ARG A 73 -7.96 -10.51 -0.56
C ARG A 73 -9.01 -9.75 0.23
N MET A 74 -8.60 -8.96 1.21
CA MET A 74 -9.51 -8.14 2.03
C MET A 74 -10.16 -7.02 1.21
N TYR A 75 -9.41 -6.36 0.33
CA TYR A 75 -9.92 -5.34 -0.58
C TYR A 75 -10.96 -5.92 -1.53
N ASP A 76 -10.67 -7.08 -2.13
CA ASP A 76 -11.59 -7.79 -3.01
C ASP A 76 -12.86 -8.23 -2.23
N ALA A 77 -12.72 -8.70 -0.98
CA ALA A 77 -13.85 -9.08 -0.13
C ALA A 77 -14.76 -7.89 0.21
N LEU A 78 -14.20 -6.73 0.59
CA LEU A 78 -14.99 -5.52 0.89
C LEU A 78 -15.73 -4.97 -0.33
N ARG A 79 -15.20 -5.17 -1.54
CA ARG A 79 -15.87 -4.78 -2.78
C ARG A 79 -16.77 -5.87 -3.37
N GLY A 80 -16.63 -7.10 -2.89
CA GLY A 80 -17.37 -8.29 -3.30
C GLY A 80 -18.62 -8.59 -2.46
N ILE A 81 -18.92 -7.79 -1.44
CA ILE A 81 -20.26 -7.77 -0.82
C ILE A 81 -21.17 -6.97 -1.76
N LYS A 82 -21.71 -7.66 -2.76
CA LYS A 82 -22.93 -7.31 -3.49
C LYS A 82 -23.88 -8.50 -3.38
#